data_AF-A0A6H0S5V8-F1
#
_entry.id   AF-A0A6H0S5V8-F1
#
_cell.length_a   1.000
_cell.length_b   1.000
_cell.length_c   1.000
_cell.angle_alpha   90.00
_cell.angle_beta   90.00
_cell.angle_gamma   90.00
#
_symmetry.space_group_name_H-M   'P 1'
#
loop_
_entity.id
_entity.type
_entity.pdbx_description
1 polymer ?
#
loop_
_entity_poly.entity_id
_entity_poly.type
_entity_poly.pdbx_seq_one_letter_code
_entity_poly.pdbx_strand_id
1 'polypeptide(L)'
;MTANPPPEPPALPARLLEPAPVIVVVALGWLIAVALAFTVPGLHEWRPITIAGLGVGLLGTSIFLLQRRSARRGDRGAQQGLT
;
A
#
# COMPACT_ATOMS: atom_id res chain seq x y z
N MET A 1 34.00 22.35 -27.48
CA MET A 1 32.61 22.49 -26.99
C MET A 1 32.48 21.60 -25.76
N THR A 2 32.46 22.18 -24.57
CA THR A 2 32.21 21.42 -23.32
C THR A 2 30.72 21.11 -23.25
N ALA A 3 30.36 19.83 -23.23
CA ALA A 3 28.96 19.42 -23.10
C ALA A 3 28.42 19.86 -21.71
N ASN A 4 27.26 20.51 -21.69
CA ASN A 4 26.57 20.80 -20.44
C ASN A 4 26.08 19.47 -19.83
N PRO A 5 26.19 19.27 -18.51
CA PRO A 5 25.63 18.09 -17.85
C PRO A 5 24.10 18.06 -18.08
N PRO A 6 23.51 16.85 -18.22
CA PRO A 6 22.08 16.71 -18.39
C PRO A 6 21.34 17.29 -17.17
N PRO A 7 20.17 17.92 -17.36
CA PRO A 7 19.40 18.49 -16.27
C PRO A 7 19.03 17.40 -15.26
N GLU A 8 19.28 17.67 -13.98
CA GLU A 8 18.94 16.77 -12.88
C GLU A 8 17.42 16.80 -12.64
N PRO A 9 16.72 15.65 -12.61
CA PRO A 9 15.30 15.63 -12.34
C PRO A 9 15.00 16.14 -10.93
N PRO A 10 13.92 16.92 -10.73
CA PRO A 10 13.53 17.33 -9.40
C PRO A 10 13.20 16.10 -8.54
N ALA A 11 13.66 16.11 -7.30
CA ALA A 11 13.39 15.04 -6.35
C ALA A 11 11.87 14.84 -6.20
N LEU A 12 11.40 13.60 -6.40
CA LEU A 12 10.00 13.24 -6.18
C LEU A 12 9.65 13.40 -4.69
N PRO A 13 8.45 13.91 -4.36
CA PRO A 13 8.00 14.00 -2.97
C PRO A 13 8.08 12.64 -2.27
N ALA A 14 8.72 12.58 -1.10
CA ALA A 14 8.93 11.34 -0.34
C ALA A 14 7.63 10.53 -0.13
N ARG A 15 6.49 11.20 0.03
CA ARG A 15 5.17 10.56 0.19
C ARG A 15 4.72 9.72 -1.01
N LEU A 16 5.21 10.03 -2.22
CA LEU A 16 4.92 9.23 -3.42
C LEU A 16 5.81 7.98 -3.52
N LEU A 17 6.90 7.95 -2.76
CA LEU A 17 7.84 6.84 -2.71
C LEU A 17 7.51 5.89 -1.54
N GLU A 18 6.80 6.37 -0.52
CA GLU A 18 6.34 5.55 0.59
C GLU A 18 5.13 4.68 0.20
N PRO A 19 5.14 3.35 0.42
CA PRO A 19 4.00 2.49 0.13
C PRO A 19 2.80 2.68 1.09
N ALA A 20 3.05 3.22 2.29
CA ALA A 20 2.07 3.26 3.37
C ALA A 20 0.79 4.06 3.05
N PRO A 21 0.85 5.25 2.41
CA PRO A 21 -0.35 5.98 2.02
C PRO A 21 -1.28 5.18 1.10
N VAL A 22 -0.72 4.43 0.14
CA VAL A 22 -1.51 3.61 -0.79
C VAL A 22 -2.23 2.48 -0.04
N ILE A 23 -1.54 1.80 0.88
CA ILE A 23 -2.13 0.75 1.72
C ILE A 23 -3.31 1.31 2.52
N VAL A 24 -3.16 2.49 3.12
CA VAL A 24 -4.22 3.14 3.90
C VAL A 24 -5.43 3.46 3.03
N VAL A 25 -5.22 4.06 1.86
CA VAL A 25 -6.33 4.43 0.95
C VAL A 25 -7.11 3.19 0.50
N VAL A 26 -6.41 2.12 0.10
CA VAL A 26 -7.06 0.87 -0.34
C VAL A 26 -7.79 0.19 0.82
N ALA A 27 -7.20 0.16 2.01
CA ALA A 27 -7.84 -0.39 3.20
C ALA A 27 -9.14 0.36 3.55
N LEU A 28 -9.11 1.69 3.53
CA LEU A 28 -10.30 2.52 3.76
C LEU A 28 -11.36 2.27 2.68
N GLY A 29 -10.96 2.13 1.41
CA GLY A 29 -11.87 1.78 0.32
C GLY A 29 -12.62 0.47 0.57
N TRP A 30 -11.91 -0.58 0.99
CA TRP A 30 -12.53 -1.87 1.31
C TRP A 30 -13.41 -1.82 2.56
N LEU A 31 -13.04 -1.04 3.59
CA LEU A 31 -13.88 -0.83 4.77
C LEU A 31 -15.20 -0.13 4.41
N ILE A 32 -15.14 0.89 3.54
CA ILE A 32 -16.34 1.55 3.02
C ILE A 32 -17.18 0.56 2.21
N ALA A 33 -16.55 -0.20 1.31
CA ALA A 33 -17.25 -1.18 0.48
C ALA A 33 -17.96 -2.26 1.32
N VAL A 34 -17.30 -2.80 2.36
CA VAL A 34 -17.93 -3.77 3.26
C VAL A 34 -19.11 -3.13 3.99
N ALA A 35 -18.94 -1.90 4.51
CA ALA A 35 -20.02 -1.21 5.21
C ALA A 35 -21.24 -1.03 4.30
N LEU A 36 -21.03 -0.61 3.05
CA LEU A 36 -22.10 -0.46 2.07
C LEU A 36 -22.76 -1.81 1.71
N ALA A 37 -21.99 -2.88 1.52
CA ALA A 37 -22.53 -4.21 1.20
C ALA A 37 -23.44 -4.80 2.31
N PHE A 38 -23.24 -4.37 3.56
CA PHE A 38 -24.05 -4.82 4.70
C PHE A 38 -25.16 -3.84 5.10
N THR A 39 -25.07 -2.57 4.73
CA THR A 39 -26.07 -1.54 5.09
C THR A 39 -27.01 -1.14 3.96
N VAL A 40 -26.61 -1.34 2.70
CA VAL A 40 -27.41 -0.97 1.51
C VAL A 40 -28.03 -2.23 0.89
N PRO A 41 -29.37 -2.35 0.86
CA PRO A 41 -30.04 -3.55 0.34
C PRO A 41 -29.64 -3.92 -1.09
N GLY A 42 -29.37 -2.95 -1.97
CA GLY A 42 -28.96 -3.20 -3.36
C GLY A 42 -27.52 -3.71 -3.55
N LEU A 43 -26.72 -3.79 -2.48
CA LEU A 43 -25.30 -4.17 -2.56
C LEU A 43 -24.97 -5.49 -1.85
N HIS A 44 -25.98 -6.26 -1.44
CA HIS A 44 -25.78 -7.51 -0.68
C HIS A 44 -25.01 -8.58 -1.47
N GLU A 45 -25.10 -8.61 -2.79
CA GLU A 45 -24.35 -9.53 -3.66
C GLU A 45 -22.83 -9.27 -3.63
N TRP A 46 -22.40 -8.07 -3.22
CA TRP A 46 -20.98 -7.70 -3.12
C TRP A 46 -20.33 -8.17 -1.80
N ARG A 47 -21.09 -8.69 -0.84
CA ARG A 47 -20.56 -9.17 0.45
C ARG A 47 -19.39 -10.16 0.32
N PRO A 48 -19.47 -11.25 -0.49
CA PRO A 48 -18.32 -12.16 -0.63
C PRO A 48 -17.09 -11.45 -1.19
N ILE A 49 -17.26 -10.53 -2.14
CA ILE A 49 -16.17 -9.77 -2.77
C ILE A 49 -15.52 -8.81 -1.76
N THR A 50 -16.33 -8.08 -0.99
CA THR A 50 -15.86 -7.14 0.03
C THR A 50 -15.13 -7.82 1.18
N ILE A 51 -15.60 -8.99 1.61
CA ILE A 51 -14.91 -9.82 2.59
C ILE A 51 -13.57 -10.35 2.03
N ALA A 52 -13.56 -10.86 0.80
CA ALA A 52 -12.34 -11.32 0.15
C ALA A 52 -11.31 -10.19 0.02
N GLY A 53 -11.76 -9.00 -0.39
CA GLY A 53 -10.93 -7.80 -0.46
C GLY A 53 -10.31 -7.40 0.87
N LEU A 54 -11.08 -7.42 1.97
CA LEU A 54 -10.56 -7.21 3.32
C LEU A 54 -9.55 -8.28 3.73
N GLY A 55 -9.82 -9.56 3.43
CA GLY A 55 -8.90 -10.66 3.71
C GLY A 55 -7.56 -10.51 2.98
N VAL A 56 -7.60 -10.19 1.69
CA VAL A 56 -6.40 -9.92 0.88
C VAL A 56 -5.66 -8.68 1.39
N GLY A 57 -6.38 -7.61 1.74
CA GLY A 57 -5.80 -6.39 2.30
C GLY A 57 -5.09 -6.63 3.64
N LEU A 58 -5.70 -7.40 4.53
CA LEU A 58 -5.10 -7.81 5.81
C LEU A 58 -3.83 -8.65 5.60
N LEU A 59 -3.88 -9.62 4.67
CA LEU A 59 -2.73 -10.45 4.34
C LEU A 59 -1.57 -9.59 3.78
N GLY A 60 -1.83 -8.78 2.76
CA GLY A 60 -0.83 -7.91 2.15
C GLY A 60 -0.21 -6.92 3.14
N THR A 61 -1.04 -6.29 3.98
CA THR A 61 -0.58 -5.37 5.02
C THR A 61 0.27 -6.09 6.06
N SER A 62 -0.11 -7.30 6.47
CA SER A 62 0.67 -8.11 7.42
C SER A 62 2.05 -8.44 6.86
N ILE A 63 2.12 -8.88 5.60
CA ILE A 63 3.39 -9.15 4.91
C ILE A 63 4.26 -7.88 4.87
N PHE A 64 3.69 -6.74 4.47
CA PHE A 64 4.41 -5.47 4.45
C PHE A 64 4.97 -5.08 5.82
N LEU A 65 4.19 -5.22 6.90
CA LEU A 65 4.64 -4.91 8.25
C LEU A 65 5.75 -5.85 8.72
N LEU A 66 5.67 -7.13 8.39
CA LEU A 66 6.73 -8.11 8.68
C LEU A 66 8.01 -7.74 7.93
N GLN A 67 7.91 -7.43 6.63
CA GLN A 67 9.04 -6.97 5.82
C GLN A 67 9.66 -5.69 6.38
N ARG A 68 8.84 -4.70 6.73
CA ARG A 68 9.30 -3.44 7.34
C ARG A 68 9.99 -3.68 8.68
N ARG A 69 9.50 -4.62 9.49
CA ARG A 69 10.11 -5.00 10.77
C ARG A 69 11.46 -5.69 10.56
N SER A 70 11.57 -6.62 9.61
CA SER A 70 12.84 -7.28 9.26
C SER A 70 13.86 -6.30 8.69
N ALA A 71 13.44 -5.35 7.83
CA ALA A 71 14.31 -4.31 7.31
C ALA A 71 14.88 -3.42 8.42
N ARG A 72 14.06 -3.00 9.40
CA ARG A 72 14.52 -2.25 10.57
C ARG A 72 15.47 -3.03 11.48
N ARG A 73 15.37 -4.37 11.48
CA ARG A 73 16.24 -5.26 12.28
C ARG A 73 17.58 -5.56 11.61
N GLY A 74 17.75 -5.22 10.33
CA GLY A 74 18.99 -5.47 9.60
C GLY A 74 19.17 -6.93 9.17
N ASP A 75 18.08 -7.70 9.03
CA ASP A 75 18.16 -9.08 8.52
C ASP A 75 18.73 -9.08 7.09
N ARG A 76 19.74 -9.92 6.83
CA ARG A 76 20.51 -9.96 5.56
C ARG A 76 19.69 -10.19 4.28
N GLY A 77 18.43 -10.62 4.41
CA GLY A 77 17.49 -10.82 3.29
C GLY A 77 16.44 -9.72 3.11
N ALA A 78 16.52 -8.61 3.86
CA ALA A 78 15.54 -7.54 3.77
C ALA A 78 15.82 -6.61 2.57
N GLN A 79 14.75 -6.15 1.90
CA GLN A 79 14.85 -5.12 0.85
C GLN A 79 15.52 -3.87 1.43
N GLN A 80 16.68 -3.51 0.88
CA GLN A 80 17.35 -2.25 1.14
C GLN A 80 16.62 -1.14 0.36
N GLY A 81 16.30 -0.02 1.03
CA GLY A 81 15.67 1.16 0.41
C GLY A 81 14.31 1.58 0.97
N LEU A 82 13.77 0.88 1.98
CA LEU A 82 12.61 1.34 2.74
C LEU A 82 13.05 2.24 3.91
N THR A 83 13.64 3.39 3.60
CA THR A 83 13.88 4.48 4.56
C THR A 83 12.89 5.60 4.32
#